data_AF-A0A5S4TIS1-F1
#
_entry.id   AF-A0A5S4TIS1-F1
#
_cell.length_a   1.000
_cell.length_b   1.000
_cell.length_c   1.000
_cell.angle_alpha   90.00
_cell.angle_beta   90.00
_cell.angle_gamma   90.00
#
_symmetry.space_group_name_H-M   'P 1'
#
loop_
_entity.id
_entity.type
_entity.pdbx_description
1 polymer ?
#
loop_
_entity_poly.entity_id
_entity_poly.type
_entity_poly.pdbx_seq_one_letter_code
_entity_poly.pdbx_strand_id
1 'polypeptide(L)'
;MTFFPEIDIQKTKSNAKRKLREYPRWRRIANDVDTQKVTATYSFEPRQPHGVPSKPVERLALNRVSAEQELDAIERAVNGIFDPEYRLILIDKYLLTYPKTDCDIYTKLGYEKSQYYNMLDNALLSFSELYKEGMLLVEKLEKSWN
;
A
#
# COMPACT_ATOMS: atom_id res chain seq x y z
N MET A 1 10.36 11.24 31.79
CA MET A 1 10.08 10.03 30.99
C MET A 1 8.72 10.21 30.36
N THR A 2 8.68 10.35 29.03
CA THR A 2 7.44 10.36 28.25
C THR A 2 6.98 8.92 28.03
N PHE A 3 5.70 8.63 28.25
CA PHE A 3 5.13 7.29 28.15
C PHE A 3 4.95 6.83 26.69
N PHE A 4 4.98 7.77 25.73
CA PHE A 4 4.95 7.51 24.30
C PHE A 4 6.12 8.23 23.61
N PRO A 5 6.80 7.57 22.66
CA PRO A 5 7.84 8.22 21.86
C PRO A 5 7.22 9.30 20.97
N GLU A 6 7.91 10.43 20.82
CA GLU A 6 7.46 11.46 19.88
C GLU A 6 7.62 10.97 18.44
N ILE A 7 6.58 11.14 17.61
CA ILE A 7 6.59 10.70 16.22
C ILE A 7 7.00 11.85 15.30
N ASP A 8 7.88 11.57 14.34
CA ASP A 8 8.14 12.42 13.18
C ASP A 8 6.96 12.34 12.21
N ILE A 9 6.02 13.26 12.38
CA ILE A 9 4.79 13.37 11.59
C ILE A 9 5.10 13.49 10.09
N GLN A 10 6.10 14.26 9.69
CA GLN A 10 6.37 14.52 8.28
C GLN A 10 6.91 13.26 7.59
N LYS A 11 7.86 12.59 8.24
CA LYS A 11 8.45 11.36 7.70
C LYS A 11 7.45 10.21 7.69
N THR A 12 6.63 10.09 8.74
CA THR A 12 5.55 9.10 8.83
C THR A 12 4.53 9.28 7.69
N LYS A 13 4.04 10.51 7.46
CA LYS A 13 3.15 10.82 6.33
C LYS A 13 3.79 10.51 4.97
N SER A 14 5.09 10.79 4.81
CA SER A 14 5.83 10.46 3.59
C SER A 14 5.88 8.95 3.33
N ASN A 15 6.16 8.16 4.37
CA ASN A 15 6.14 6.70 4.31
C ASN A 15 4.75 6.16 3.94
N ALA A 16 3.70 6.68 4.57
CA ALA A 16 2.31 6.35 4.24
C ALA A 16 1.97 6.65 2.78
N LYS A 17 2.29 7.85 2.28
CA LYS A 17 2.09 8.23 0.88
C LYS A 17 2.84 7.29 -0.07
N ARG A 18 4.09 6.93 0.24
CA ARG A 18 4.89 6.01 -0.57
C ARG A 18 4.23 4.63 -0.63
N LYS A 19 3.82 4.09 0.52
CA LYS A 19 3.19 2.77 0.61
C LYS A 19 1.87 2.71 -0.16
N LEU A 20 0.99 3.70 0.03
CA LEU A 20 -0.30 3.77 -0.67
C LEU A 20 -0.13 3.92 -2.19
N ARG A 21 0.91 4.62 -2.67
CA ARG A 21 1.23 4.73 -4.11
C ARG A 21 1.68 3.42 -4.74
N GLU A 22 2.12 2.44 -3.96
CA GLU A 22 2.45 1.11 -4.46
C GLU A 22 1.20 0.26 -4.71
N TYR A 23 0.05 0.66 -4.18
CA TYR A 23 -1.19 -0.13 -4.25
C TYR A 23 -1.55 -0.60 -5.67
N PRO A 24 -1.55 0.25 -6.72
CA PRO A 24 -1.84 -0.20 -8.08
C PRO A 24 -0.83 -1.24 -8.61
N ARG A 25 0.43 -1.16 -8.16
CA ARG A 25 1.47 -2.14 -8.53
C ARG A 25 1.17 -3.49 -7.89
N TRP A 26 0.87 -3.52 -6.58
CA TRP A 26 0.51 -4.76 -5.89
C TRP A 26 -0.73 -5.40 -6.51
N ARG A 27 -1.71 -4.58 -6.88
CA ARG A 27 -2.93 -5.03 -7.55
C ARG A 27 -2.67 -5.65 -8.92
N ARG A 28 -1.69 -5.14 -9.68
CA ARG A 28 -1.27 -5.77 -10.95
C ARG A 28 -0.59 -7.11 -10.72
N ILE A 29 0.25 -7.24 -9.69
CA ILE A 29 0.96 -8.50 -9.37
C ILE A 29 -0.03 -9.56 -8.88
N ALA A 30 -0.99 -9.18 -8.02
CA ALA A 30 -2.04 -10.09 -7.54
C ALA A 30 -3.01 -10.49 -8.66
N ASN A 31 -3.32 -9.58 -9.58
CA ASN A 31 -4.19 -9.85 -10.73
C ASN A 31 -3.41 -10.31 -11.98
N ASP A 32 -2.13 -10.69 -11.86
CA ASP A 32 -1.37 -11.30 -12.96
C ASP A 32 -1.85 -12.74 -13.16
N VAL A 33 -3.08 -12.85 -13.65
CA VAL A 33 -3.69 -14.04 -14.21
C VAL A 33 -3.48 -13.88 -15.72
N ASP A 34 -2.79 -14.82 -16.36
CA ASP A 34 -2.78 -15.01 -17.82
C ASP A 34 -1.77 -14.26 -18.71
N THR A 35 -0.54 -13.95 -18.26
CA THR A 35 0.56 -13.69 -19.22
C THR A 35 1.77 -14.59 -19.11
N GLN A 36 1.62 -15.77 -18.52
CA GLN A 36 2.37 -16.91 -19.04
C GLN A 36 1.72 -17.30 -20.37
N LYS A 37 1.88 -16.44 -21.40
CA LYS A 37 1.90 -16.95 -22.77
C LYS A 37 2.91 -18.07 -22.69
N VAL A 38 2.44 -19.30 -22.84
CA VAL A 38 3.26 -20.39 -23.31
C VAL A 38 3.67 -19.97 -24.73
N THR A 39 4.54 -18.96 -24.85
CA THR A 39 5.48 -18.92 -25.95
C THR A 39 6.22 -20.22 -25.72
N ALA A 40 5.82 -21.24 -26.47
CA ALA A 40 6.57 -22.46 -26.58
C ALA A 40 7.95 -22.01 -27.05
N THR A 41 8.87 -21.74 -26.11
CA THR A 41 10.28 -21.77 -26.40
C THR A 41 10.49 -23.22 -26.79
N TYR A 42 10.50 -23.46 -28.10
CA TYR A 42 10.73 -24.75 -28.70
C TYR A 42 12.16 -25.15 -28.33
N SER A 43 12.30 -25.68 -27.11
CA SER A 43 13.55 -26.25 -26.64
C SER A 43 13.58 -27.66 -27.16
N PHE A 44 14.62 -27.98 -27.92
CA PHE A 44 14.92 -29.34 -28.39
C PHE A 44 15.45 -30.24 -27.26
N GLU A 45 15.51 -29.74 -26.03
CA GLU A 45 15.91 -30.53 -24.87
C GLU A 45 14.74 -31.38 -24.37
N PRO A 46 14.94 -32.71 -24.18
CA PRO A 46 13.92 -33.57 -23.58
C PRO A 46 13.58 -33.08 -22.17
N ARG A 47 12.37 -32.56 -21.97
CA ARG A 47 11.91 -32.18 -20.63
C ARG A 47 11.62 -33.45 -19.84
N GLN A 48 12.26 -33.56 -18.67
CA GLN A 48 12.06 -34.66 -17.73
C GLN A 48 10.57 -34.77 -17.34
N PRO A 49 9.96 -35.98 -17.30
CA PRO A 49 8.51 -36.17 -17.17
C PRO A 49 7.99 -36.09 -15.72
N HIS A 50 8.73 -35.50 -14.77
CA HIS A 50 8.43 -35.64 -13.34
C HIS A 50 8.29 -34.30 -12.60
N GLY A 51 7.04 -33.90 -12.39
CA GLY A 51 6.47 -33.56 -11.07
C GLY A 51 6.83 -32.25 -10.36
N VAL A 52 7.85 -31.50 -10.77
CA VAL A 52 8.27 -30.28 -10.03
C VAL A 52 8.03 -29.02 -10.85
N PRO A 53 7.29 -28.02 -10.34
CA PRO A 53 7.14 -26.72 -10.99
C PRO A 53 8.52 -26.09 -11.25
N SER A 54 8.68 -25.47 -12.42
CA SER A 54 9.93 -24.76 -12.71
C SER A 54 10.15 -23.59 -11.72
N LYS A 55 11.40 -23.32 -11.33
CA LYS A 55 11.77 -22.20 -10.44
C LYS A 55 11.10 -20.85 -10.80
N PRO A 56 10.91 -20.49 -12.09
CA PRO A 56 10.16 -19.28 -12.47
C PRO A 56 8.68 -19.30 -12.09
N VAL A 57 8.01 -20.45 -12.19
CA VAL A 57 6.59 -20.63 -11.83
C VAL A 57 6.43 -20.53 -10.31
N GLU A 58 7.33 -21.15 -9.56
CA GLU A 58 7.34 -21.05 -8.09
C GLU A 58 7.52 -19.59 -7.62
N ARG A 59 8.49 -18.87 -8.19
CA ARG A 59 8.72 -17.45 -7.87
C ARG A 59 7.53 -16.57 -8.24
N LEU A 60 6.84 -16.85 -9.34
CA LEU A 60 5.63 -16.12 -9.73
C LEU A 60 4.50 -16.32 -8.70
N ALA A 61 4.28 -17.57 -8.28
CA ALA A 61 3.29 -17.89 -7.25
C ALA A 61 3.61 -17.21 -5.91
N LEU A 62 4.87 -17.23 -5.47
CA LEU A 62 5.32 -16.55 -4.24
C LEU A 62 5.10 -15.03 -4.30
N ASN A 63 5.44 -14.41 -5.43
CA ASN A 63 5.23 -12.98 -5.62
C ASN A 63 3.75 -12.60 -5.58
N ARG A 64 2.87 -13.46 -6.12
CA ARG A 64 1.42 -13.26 -6.09
C ARG A 64 0.89 -13.31 -4.65
N VAL A 65 1.23 -14.36 -3.90
CA VAL A 65 0.80 -14.50 -2.50
C VAL A 65 1.28 -13.32 -1.67
N SER A 66 2.53 -12.89 -1.85
CA SER A 66 3.04 -11.69 -1.18
C SER A 66 2.24 -10.44 -1.56
N ALA A 67 1.92 -10.25 -2.85
CA ALA A 67 1.14 -9.11 -3.30
C ALA A 67 -0.28 -9.10 -2.73
N GLU A 68 -0.94 -10.26 -2.65
CA GLU A 68 -2.26 -10.41 -2.04
C GLU A 68 -2.22 -10.03 -0.55
N GLN A 69 -1.21 -10.49 0.19
CA GLN A 69 -1.00 -10.11 1.59
C GLN A 69 -0.75 -8.61 1.76
N GLU A 70 0.03 -7.98 0.87
CA GLU A 70 0.24 -6.52 0.92
C GLU A 70 -1.05 -5.75 0.64
N LEU A 71 -1.85 -6.16 -0.35
CA LEU A 71 -3.14 -5.51 -0.67
C LEU A 71 -4.09 -5.60 0.51
N ASP A 72 -4.25 -6.80 1.04
CA ASP A 72 -5.11 -7.10 2.17
C ASP A 72 -4.67 -6.34 3.44
N ALA A 73 -3.37 -6.19 3.69
CA ALA A 73 -2.87 -5.33 4.76
C ALA A 73 -3.23 -3.84 4.54
N ILE A 74 -3.11 -3.33 3.31
CA ILE A 74 -3.48 -1.94 2.98
C ILE A 74 -4.99 -1.74 3.14
N GLU A 75 -5.81 -2.64 2.58
CA GLU A 75 -7.27 -2.55 2.64
C GLU A 75 -7.78 -2.66 4.07
N ARG A 76 -7.27 -3.60 4.88
CA ARG A 76 -7.62 -3.68 6.30
C ARG A 76 -7.25 -2.42 7.05
N ALA A 77 -6.05 -1.88 6.83
CA ALA A 77 -5.62 -0.66 7.50
C ALA A 77 -6.50 0.54 7.14
N VAL A 78 -6.87 0.69 5.86
CA VAL A 78 -7.80 1.75 5.43
C VAL A 78 -9.20 1.53 6.00
N ASN A 79 -9.74 0.30 5.93
CA ASN A 79 -11.07 -0.01 6.44
C ASN A 79 -11.17 0.11 7.97
N GLY A 80 -10.07 -0.09 8.69
CA GLY A 80 -9.99 0.04 10.14
C GLY A 80 -9.94 1.49 10.65
N ILE A 81 -9.71 2.48 9.78
CA ILE A 81 -9.73 3.90 10.19
C ILE A 81 -11.13 4.23 10.67
N PHE A 82 -11.24 4.79 11.88
CA PHE A 82 -12.53 5.11 12.51
C PHE A 82 -13.35 6.14 11.72
N ASP A 83 -12.70 7.24 11.31
CA ASP A 83 -13.35 8.34 10.60
C ASP A 83 -13.74 7.93 9.15
N PRO A 84 -15.05 7.95 8.80
CA PRO A 84 -15.50 7.58 7.46
C PRO A 84 -14.97 8.48 6.34
N GLU A 85 -14.76 9.77 6.61
CA GLU A 85 -14.26 10.70 5.61
C GLU A 85 -12.80 10.43 5.30
N TYR A 86 -12.01 10.06 6.31
CA TYR A 86 -10.61 9.67 6.12
C TYR A 86 -10.50 8.42 5.25
N ARG A 87 -11.37 7.42 5.47
CA ARG A 87 -11.47 6.24 4.60
C ARG A 87 -11.78 6.64 3.16
N LEU A 88 -12.81 7.47 2.96
CA LEU A 88 -13.23 7.92 1.64
C LEU A 88 -12.10 8.66 0.90
N ILE A 89 -11.40 9.57 1.59
CA ILE A 89 -10.27 10.31 1.04
C ILE A 89 -9.18 9.34 0.56
N LEU A 90 -8.77 8.36 1.38
CA LEU A 90 -7.72 7.42 0.99
C LEU A 90 -8.16 6.48 -0.13
N ILE A 91 -9.42 6.02 -0.11
CA ILE A 91 -9.97 5.14 -1.15
C ILE A 91 -9.98 5.87 -2.50
N ASP A 92 -10.61 7.05 -2.55
CA ASP A 92 -10.76 7.83 -3.79
C ASP A 92 -9.40 8.27 -4.35
N LYS A 93 -8.43 8.56 -3.47
CA LYS A 93 -7.09 9.06 -3.85
C LYS A 93 -6.07 7.98 -4.21
N TYR A 94 -6.18 6.76 -3.67
CA TYR A 94 -5.12 5.74 -3.82
C TYR A 94 -5.61 4.35 -4.25
N LEU A 95 -6.78 3.89 -3.77
CA LEU A 95 -7.19 2.49 -3.94
C LEU A 95 -8.03 2.26 -5.21
N LEU A 96 -8.66 3.31 -5.76
CA LEU A 96 -9.38 3.19 -7.03
C LEU A 96 -8.45 2.81 -8.18
N THR A 97 -8.99 2.07 -9.16
CA THR A 97 -8.31 1.79 -10.43
C THR A 97 -7.87 3.06 -11.15
N TYR A 98 -8.71 4.08 -11.08
CA TYR A 98 -8.46 5.42 -11.59
C TYR A 98 -8.57 6.39 -10.42
N PRO A 99 -7.46 6.70 -9.75
CA PRO A 99 -7.44 7.64 -8.64
C PRO A 99 -7.99 9.01 -9.03
N LYS A 100 -8.77 9.62 -8.14
CA LYS A 100 -9.32 10.97 -8.34
C LYS A 100 -8.29 12.04 -8.02
N THR A 101 -8.47 13.22 -8.61
CA THR A 101 -7.65 14.38 -8.24
C THR A 101 -8.06 14.93 -6.88
N ASP A 102 -7.16 15.65 -6.20
CA ASP A 102 -7.51 16.32 -4.95
C ASP A 102 -8.73 17.24 -5.12
N CYS A 103 -8.78 17.96 -6.25
CA CYS A 103 -9.87 18.87 -6.60
C CYS A 103 -11.23 18.16 -6.61
N ASP A 104 -11.30 17.03 -7.29
CA ASP A 104 -12.54 16.26 -7.40
C ASP A 104 -12.99 15.75 -6.04
N ILE A 105 -12.04 15.33 -5.19
CA ILE A 105 -12.34 14.76 -3.87
C ILE A 105 -12.89 15.84 -2.94
N TYR A 106 -12.19 16.96 -2.72
CA TYR A 106 -12.67 17.97 -1.79
C TYR A 106 -13.93 18.68 -2.31
N THR A 107 -14.07 18.85 -3.63
CA THR A 107 -15.29 19.42 -4.22
C THR A 107 -16.49 18.49 -3.99
N LYS A 108 -16.29 17.17 -4.16
CA LYS A 108 -17.34 16.16 -3.89
C LYS A 108 -17.73 16.10 -2.41
N LEU A 109 -16.75 16.24 -1.51
CA LEU A 109 -16.99 16.22 -0.07
C LEU A 109 -17.54 17.55 0.47
N GLY A 110 -17.51 18.62 -0.32
CA GLY A 110 -17.96 19.96 0.11
C GLY A 110 -16.98 20.66 1.04
N TYR A 111 -15.69 20.29 1.00
CA TYR A 111 -14.67 20.88 1.85
C TYR A 111 -13.80 21.91 1.14
N GLU A 112 -13.39 22.92 1.90
CA GLU A 112 -12.34 23.82 1.46
C GLU A 112 -11.00 23.10 1.34
N LYS A 113 -10.14 23.62 0.45
CA LYS A 113 -8.83 23.03 0.16
C LYS A 113 -7.96 22.85 1.41
N SER A 114 -7.93 23.85 2.30
CA SER A 114 -7.15 23.81 3.55
C SER A 114 -7.63 22.71 4.50
N GLN A 115 -8.95 22.63 4.71
CA GLN A 115 -9.58 21.61 5.54
C GLN A 115 -9.32 20.21 4.99
N TYR A 116 -9.47 20.02 3.68
CA TYR A 116 -9.17 18.75 3.02
C TYR A 116 -7.73 18.28 3.27
N TYR A 117 -6.73 19.15 3.17
CA TYR A 117 -5.34 18.75 3.41
C TYR A 117 -5.06 18.40 4.88
N ASN A 118 -5.73 19.05 5.83
CA ASN A 118 -5.66 18.67 7.24
C ASN A 118 -6.26 17.26 7.46
N MET A 119 -7.43 16.99 6.85
CA MET A 119 -8.06 15.67 6.91
C MET A 119 -7.21 14.59 6.25
N LEU A 120 -6.63 14.88 5.08
CA LEU A 120 -5.73 13.95 4.40
C LEU A 120 -4.49 13.65 5.25
N ASP A 121 -3.91 14.65 5.91
CA ASP A 121 -2.77 14.45 6.79
C ASP A 121 -3.14 13.56 8.00
N ASN A 122 -4.30 13.79 8.62
CA ASN A 122 -4.80 12.93 9.71
C ASN A 122 -5.14 11.51 9.24
N ALA A 123 -5.71 11.37 8.05
CA ALA A 123 -6.00 10.08 7.43
C ALA A 123 -4.71 9.27 7.20
N LEU A 124 -3.64 9.93 6.75
CA LEU A 124 -2.34 9.30 6.55
C LEU A 124 -1.69 8.85 7.87
N LEU A 125 -1.85 9.62 8.94
CA LEU A 125 -1.39 9.23 10.28
C LEU A 125 -2.18 8.02 10.80
N SER A 126 -3.52 8.08 10.71
CA SER A 126 -4.39 6.96 11.12
C SER A 126 -4.07 5.67 10.35
N PHE A 127 -3.84 5.79 9.04
CA PHE A 127 -3.38 4.67 8.21
C PHE A 127 -2.02 4.14 8.68
N SER A 128 -1.07 5.02 9.00
CA SER A 128 0.27 4.61 9.41
C SER A 128 0.31 3.84 10.72
N GLU A 129 -0.61 4.15 11.65
CA GLU A 129 -0.78 3.43 12.91
C GLU A 129 -1.37 2.03 12.69
N LEU A 130 -2.39 1.92 11.84
CA LEU A 130 -3.09 0.66 11.59
C LEU A 130 -2.32 -0.29 10.67
N TYR A 131 -1.53 0.25 9.75
CA TYR A 131 -0.81 -0.56 8.77
C TYR A 131 0.30 -1.37 9.44
N LYS A 132 0.12 -2.70 9.47
CA LYS A 132 1.09 -3.68 10.01
C LYS A 132 1.66 -3.24 11.36
N GLU A 133 0.76 -2.93 12.30
CA GLU A 133 1.09 -2.59 13.69
C GLU A 133 2.03 -1.38 13.80
N GLY A 134 1.79 -0.34 13.01
CA GLY A 134 2.56 0.90 13.10
C GLY A 134 3.91 0.88 12.38
N MET A 135 4.16 -0.07 11.47
CA MET A 135 5.44 -0.21 10.73
C MET A 135 5.91 1.09 10.05
N LEU A 136 4.98 1.99 9.71
CA LEU A 136 5.28 3.23 8.99
C LEU A 136 5.62 4.40 9.91
N LEU A 137 5.38 4.27 11.22
CA LEU A 137 5.68 5.28 12.24
C LEU A 137 7.19 5.46 12.35
N VAL A 138 7.61 6.71 12.51
CA VAL A 138 9.01 7.04 12.74
C VAL A 138 9.13 7.88 13.99
N GLU A 139 9.93 7.40 14.94
CA GLU A 139 10.23 8.14 16.17
C GLU A 139 11.22 9.27 15.90
N LYS A 140 11.01 10.41 16.56
CA LYS A 140 12.02 11.47 16.62
C LYS A 140 13.15 11.00 17.52
N LEU A 141 14.34 10.84 16.96
CA LEU A 141 15.53 10.64 17.77
C LEU A 141 15.81 11.94 18.53
N GLU A 142 15.70 11.91 19.85
CA GLU A 142 16.25 12.97 20.69
C GLU A 142 17.76 13.04 20.39
N LYS A 143 18.23 14.17 19.86
CA LYS A 143 19.67 14.42 19.76
C LYS A 143 20.19 14.56 21.18
N SER A 144 20.74 13.48 21.74
CA SER A 144 21.63 13.57 22.90
C SER A 144 22.88 14.32 22.45
N TRP A 145 22.93 15.63 22.75
CA TRP A 145 24.18 16.37 22.68
C TRP A 145 25.04 15.85 23.84
N ASN A 146 26.08 15.07 23.52
CA ASN A 146 27.19 14.82 24.43
C ASN A 146 28.14 16.02 24.43
#